data_AF-A0A956GRX8-F1
#
_entry.id   AF-A0A956GRX8-F1
#
_cell.length_a   1.000
_cell.length_b   1.000
_cell.length_c   1.000
_cell.angle_alpha   90.00
_cell.angle_beta   90.00
_cell.angle_gamma   90.00
#
_symmetry.space_group_name_H-M   'P 1'
#
loop_
_entity.id
_entity.type
_entity.pdbx_description
1 polymer ?
#
loop_
_entity_poly.entity_id
_entity_poly.type
_entity_poly.pdbx_seq_one_letter_code
_entity_poly.pdbx_strand_id
1 'polypeptide(L)'
;MRKVALVAAMATAAAAQAACGGGGGVSSDVDDYITALASYADTLCGCFAEFGYNTKDECLADAFQAPTAAERDCIVAAYESDSTAADNLSCLLSVQATYNSCVASSLVCTDDTSLDDCDTQASAAAENCPALPAAVDTAVQDCFQ
;
A
#
# COMPACT_ATOMS: atom_id res chain seq x y z
N MET A 1 23.27 24.87 6.55
CA MET A 1 22.36 26.00 6.81
C MET A 1 21.42 26.17 5.64
N ARG A 2 20.12 25.90 5.83
CA ARG A 2 18.99 26.64 5.24
C ARG A 2 17.74 26.08 5.90
N LYS A 3 17.20 26.85 6.85
CA LYS A 3 15.87 26.65 7.42
C LYS A 3 14.89 27.10 6.33
N VAL A 4 14.07 26.19 5.81
CA VAL A 4 12.92 26.57 4.99
C VAL A 4 11.72 26.50 5.90
N ALA A 5 11.31 27.67 6.39
CA ALA A 5 10.04 27.86 7.04
C ALA A 5 8.94 27.84 5.96
N LEU A 6 8.00 26.91 6.07
CA LEU A 6 6.76 26.96 5.31
C LEU A 6 5.65 27.41 6.25
N VAL A 7 5.31 28.68 6.08
CA VAL A 7 4.25 29.42 6.78
C VAL A 7 2.91 28.92 6.27
N ALA A 8 2.03 28.60 7.21
CA ALA A 8 0.63 28.30 7.00
C ALA A 8 -0.11 29.49 6.35
N ALA A 9 -0.92 29.22 5.33
CA ALA A 9 -2.24 29.83 5.12
C ALA A 9 -2.84 29.34 3.80
N MET A 10 -4.06 28.80 3.87
CA MET A 10 -5.14 28.77 2.87
C MET A 10 -5.87 27.43 3.01
N ALA A 11 -7.17 27.31 2.90
CA ALA A 11 -8.29 28.24 2.93
C ALA A 11 -9.50 27.29 2.98
N THR A 12 -10.48 27.59 3.81
CA THR A 12 -11.74 26.84 3.87
C THR A 12 -12.43 26.94 2.51
N ALA A 13 -12.46 25.83 1.76
CA ALA A 13 -13.36 25.64 0.63
C ALA A 13 -14.14 24.34 0.87
N ALA A 14 -15.42 24.52 1.18
CA ALA A 14 -16.37 23.45 1.38
C ALA A 14 -16.83 22.82 0.07
N ALA A 15 -17.12 21.53 0.18
CA ALA A 15 -18.14 20.76 -0.52
C ALA A 15 -17.87 20.24 -1.95
N ALA A 16 -18.12 18.92 -2.03
CA ALA A 16 -18.61 18.15 -3.18
C ALA A 16 -17.59 17.68 -4.22
N GLN A 17 -16.94 16.56 -3.91
CA GLN A 17 -16.85 15.45 -4.86
C GLN A 17 -17.59 14.25 -4.26
N ALA A 18 -18.89 14.17 -4.53
CA ALA A 18 -19.62 12.93 -4.43
C ALA A 18 -19.41 12.16 -5.74
N ALA A 19 -19.25 10.84 -5.62
CA ALA A 19 -19.21 9.82 -6.67
C ALA A 19 -17.85 9.50 -7.31
N CYS A 20 -16.99 8.80 -6.56
CA CYS A 20 -16.38 7.57 -7.06
C CYS A 20 -17.04 6.41 -6.31
N GLY A 21 -17.95 5.71 -6.99
CA GLY A 21 -18.66 4.56 -6.43
C GLY A 21 -17.73 3.37 -6.24
N GLY A 22 -17.95 2.65 -5.14
CA GLY A 22 -17.39 1.32 -4.90
C GLY A 22 -16.40 1.24 -3.75
N GLY A 23 -16.67 1.87 -2.60
CA GLY A 23 -15.89 1.60 -1.39
C GLY A 23 -16.51 0.43 -0.63
N GLY A 24 -15.78 -0.68 -0.50
CA GLY A 24 -16.01 -1.57 0.63
C GLY A 24 -15.80 -0.78 1.93
N GLY A 25 -16.29 -1.29 3.07
CA GLY A 25 -15.91 -0.67 4.35
C GLY A 25 -14.39 -0.78 4.56
N VAL A 26 -13.81 -0.04 5.51
CA VAL A 26 -12.38 -0.12 5.87
C VAL A 26 -11.90 -1.57 6.00
N SER A 27 -12.74 -2.43 6.59
CA SER A 27 -12.50 -3.86 6.68
C SER A 27 -12.23 -4.53 5.31
N SER A 28 -13.07 -4.26 4.31
CA SER A 28 -12.88 -4.78 2.94
C SER A 28 -11.63 -4.18 2.29
N ASP A 29 -11.40 -2.88 2.48
CA ASP A 29 -10.25 -2.20 1.91
C ASP A 29 -8.93 -2.76 2.48
N VAL A 30 -8.89 -3.10 3.78
CA VAL A 30 -7.75 -3.79 4.39
C VAL A 30 -7.56 -5.18 3.77
N ASP A 31 -8.63 -5.96 3.59
CA ASP A 31 -8.55 -7.29 2.97
C ASP A 31 -8.06 -7.22 1.51
N ASP A 32 -8.56 -6.24 0.76
CA ASP A 32 -8.16 -6.00 -0.62
C ASP A 32 -6.69 -5.59 -0.69
N TYR A 33 -6.19 -4.81 0.27
CA TYR A 33 -4.81 -4.35 0.30
C TYR A 33 -3.87 -5.51 0.65
N ILE A 34 -4.22 -6.31 1.66
CA ILE A 34 -3.51 -7.55 2.01
C ILE A 34 -3.46 -8.50 0.80
N THR A 35 -4.58 -8.67 0.11
CA THR A 35 -4.68 -9.53 -1.09
C THR A 35 -3.82 -9.00 -2.24
N ALA A 36 -3.78 -7.67 -2.43
CA ALA A 36 -2.94 -7.04 -3.44
C ALA A 36 -1.45 -7.23 -3.14
N LEU A 37 -1.02 -7.08 -1.89
CA LEU A 37 0.36 -7.35 -1.47
C LEU A 37 0.74 -8.82 -1.66
N ALA A 38 -0.14 -9.75 -1.29
CA ALA A 38 0.07 -11.17 -1.51
C ALA A 38 0.21 -11.52 -3.00
N SER A 39 -0.61 -10.89 -3.86
CA SER A 39 -0.56 -11.09 -5.31
C SER A 39 0.73 -10.54 -5.94
N TYR A 40 1.21 -9.40 -5.43
CA TYR A 40 2.50 -8.84 -5.81
C TYR A 40 3.65 -9.79 -5.45
N ALA A 41 3.69 -10.27 -4.21
CA ALA A 41 4.68 -11.23 -3.75
C ALA A 41 4.65 -12.52 -4.58
N ASP A 42 3.45 -13.03 -4.91
CA ASP A 42 3.29 -14.20 -5.78
C ASP A 42 3.87 -14.00 -7.19
N THR A 43 3.67 -12.80 -7.74
CA THR A 43 4.21 -12.40 -9.05
C THR A 43 5.73 -12.37 -9.02
N LEU A 44 6.33 -11.68 -8.03
CA LEU A 44 7.78 -11.64 -7.87
C LEU A 44 8.37 -13.03 -7.64
N CYS A 45 7.77 -13.82 -6.75
CA CYS A 45 8.24 -15.17 -6.46
C CYS A 45 8.01 -16.15 -7.61
N GLY A 46 7.38 -15.74 -8.72
CA GLY A 46 7.51 -16.45 -9.99
C GLY A 46 8.96 -16.54 -10.49
N CYS A 47 9.81 -15.58 -10.10
CA CYS A 47 11.24 -15.51 -10.41
C CYS A 47 12.13 -16.09 -9.30
N PHE A 48 11.60 -16.92 -8.39
CA PHE A 48 12.28 -17.37 -7.17
C PHE A 48 13.74 -17.85 -7.37
N ALA A 49 14.03 -18.52 -8.49
CA ALA A 49 15.36 -19.04 -8.78
C ALA A 49 16.40 -17.93 -9.02
N GLU A 50 16.01 -16.84 -9.70
CA GLU A 50 16.89 -15.68 -9.94
C GLU A 50 17.16 -14.91 -8.62
N PHE A 51 16.22 -14.99 -7.67
CA PHE A 51 16.38 -14.43 -6.32
C PHE A 51 17.13 -15.37 -5.36
N GLY A 52 17.59 -16.53 -5.84
CA GLY A 52 18.42 -17.46 -5.06
C GLY A 52 17.65 -18.41 -4.15
N TYR A 53 16.33 -18.47 -4.26
CA TYR A 53 15.50 -19.44 -3.54
C TYR A 53 15.46 -20.79 -4.26
N ASN A 54 15.24 -21.87 -3.51
CA ASN A 54 15.10 -23.21 -4.08
C ASN A 54 13.68 -23.47 -4.59
N THR A 55 12.69 -22.81 -3.99
CA THR A 55 11.27 -22.97 -4.34
C THR A 55 10.54 -21.63 -4.27
N LYS A 56 9.41 -21.54 -4.99
CA LYS A 56 8.49 -20.40 -4.89
C LYS A 56 7.93 -20.23 -3.47
N ASP A 57 7.63 -21.32 -2.77
CA ASP A 57 7.08 -21.28 -1.41
C ASP A 57 8.07 -20.68 -0.41
N GLU A 58 9.36 -20.99 -0.55
CA GLU A 58 10.45 -20.39 0.24
C GLU A 58 10.50 -18.87 0.02
N CYS A 59 10.46 -18.43 -1.24
CA CYS A 59 10.40 -17.01 -1.59
C CYS A 59 9.16 -16.33 -1.00
N LEU A 60 7.98 -16.96 -1.10
CA LEU A 60 6.73 -16.39 -0.59
C LEU A 60 6.74 -16.22 0.92
N ALA A 61 7.31 -17.20 1.65
CA ALA A 61 7.42 -17.14 3.11
C ALA A 61 8.30 -15.96 3.57
N ASP A 62 9.31 -15.59 2.79
CA ASP A 62 10.20 -14.46 3.10
C ASP A 62 9.65 -13.12 2.56
N ALA A 63 8.95 -13.13 1.42
CA ALA A 63 8.47 -11.92 0.76
C ALA A 63 7.19 -11.34 1.38
N PHE A 64 6.29 -12.18 1.89
CA PHE A 64 5.03 -11.71 2.47
C PHE A 64 4.50 -12.64 3.57
N GLN A 65 4.37 -12.09 4.77
CA GLN A 65 3.66 -12.74 5.87
C GLN A 65 2.28 -12.09 6.03
N ALA A 66 1.24 -12.82 5.68
CA ALA A 66 -0.13 -12.36 5.88
C ALA A 66 -0.40 -12.13 7.38
N PRO A 67 -1.06 -11.02 7.76
CA PRO A 67 -1.50 -10.82 9.14
C PRO A 67 -2.42 -11.95 9.62
N THR A 68 -2.29 -12.33 10.88
CA THR A 68 -3.27 -13.16 11.58
C THR A 68 -4.62 -12.45 11.65
N ALA A 69 -5.68 -13.20 11.95
CA ALA A 69 -7.02 -12.60 12.10
C ALA A 69 -7.06 -11.49 13.18
N ALA A 70 -6.32 -11.67 14.28
CA ALA A 70 -6.26 -10.67 15.36
C ALA A 70 -5.49 -9.40 14.95
N GLU A 71 -4.34 -9.54 14.28
CA GLU A 71 -3.58 -8.42 13.72
C GLU A 71 -4.43 -7.66 12.68
N ARG A 72 -5.10 -8.39 11.80
CA ARG A 72 -5.99 -7.83 10.78
C ARG A 72 -7.14 -7.03 11.40
N ASP A 73 -7.83 -7.56 12.41
CA ASP A 73 -8.90 -6.83 13.10
C ASP A 73 -8.37 -5.59 13.84
N CYS A 74 -7.16 -5.66 14.40
CA CYS A 74 -6.48 -4.51 14.99
C CYS A 74 -6.20 -3.40 13.94
N ILE A 75 -5.69 -3.76 12.77
CA ILE A 75 -5.42 -2.82 11.67
C ILE A 75 -6.72 -2.14 11.23
N VAL A 76 -7.80 -2.91 11.05
CA VAL A 76 -9.10 -2.34 10.69
C VAL A 76 -9.58 -1.34 11.73
N ALA A 77 -9.50 -1.67 13.02
CA ALA A 77 -9.88 -0.77 14.09
C ALA A 77 -9.04 0.52 14.12
N ALA A 78 -7.74 0.43 13.81
CA ALA A 78 -6.86 1.60 13.70
C ALA A 78 -7.30 2.53 12.56
N TYR A 79 -7.58 2.00 11.37
CA TYR A 79 -8.05 2.79 10.24
C TYR A 79 -9.47 3.35 10.43
N GLU A 80 -10.37 2.62 11.10
CA GLU A 80 -11.74 3.09 11.39
C GLU A 80 -11.76 4.24 12.42
N SER A 81 -10.68 4.44 13.17
CA SER A 81 -10.58 5.49 14.18
C SER A 81 -10.46 6.92 13.59
N ASP A 82 -10.11 7.04 12.30
CA ASP A 82 -9.92 8.33 11.62
C ASP A 82 -10.37 8.25 10.14
N SER A 83 -11.29 9.13 9.72
CA SER A 83 -11.79 9.15 8.33
C SER A 83 -10.70 9.46 7.29
N THR A 84 -9.67 10.23 7.66
CA THR A 84 -8.52 10.53 6.79
C THR A 84 -7.69 9.29 6.52
N ALA A 85 -7.62 8.37 7.50
CA ALA A 85 -6.93 7.10 7.32
C ALA A 85 -7.68 6.20 6.33
N ALA A 86 -9.01 6.16 6.39
CA ALA A 86 -9.81 5.45 5.40
C ALA A 86 -9.58 5.98 3.97
N ASP A 87 -9.55 7.32 3.80
CA ASP A 87 -9.26 7.94 2.50
C ASP A 87 -7.82 7.64 2.02
N ASN A 88 -6.85 7.62 2.95
CA ASN A 88 -5.48 7.20 2.66
C ASN A 88 -5.43 5.75 2.14
N LEU A 89 -6.08 4.81 2.84
CA LEU A 89 -6.10 3.39 2.47
C LEU A 89 -6.71 3.17 1.09
N SER A 90 -7.87 3.79 0.83
CA SER A 90 -8.55 3.70 -0.47
C SER A 90 -7.68 4.24 -1.62
N CYS A 91 -6.93 5.31 -1.37
CA CYS A 91 -5.96 5.84 -2.34
C CYS A 91 -4.80 4.84 -2.58
N LEU A 92 -4.18 4.34 -1.51
CA LEU A 92 -3.08 3.39 -1.59
C LEU A 92 -3.47 2.08 -2.28
N LEU A 93 -4.70 1.60 -2.08
CA LEU A 93 -5.27 0.47 -2.81
C LEU A 93 -5.25 0.68 -4.32
N SER A 94 -5.68 1.86 -4.78
CA SER A 94 -5.70 2.20 -6.20
C SER A 94 -4.27 2.26 -6.79
N VAL A 95 -3.32 2.80 -6.02
CA VAL A 95 -1.90 2.81 -6.38
C VAL A 95 -1.37 1.38 -6.47
N GLN A 96 -1.64 0.55 -5.47
CA GLN A 96 -1.18 -0.85 -5.42
C GLN A 96 -1.76 -1.68 -6.58
N ALA A 97 -3.04 -1.50 -6.92
CA ALA A 97 -3.65 -2.19 -8.05
C ALA A 97 -2.96 -1.84 -9.37
N THR A 98 -2.64 -0.56 -9.56
CA THR A 98 -1.92 -0.07 -10.75
C THR A 98 -0.49 -0.62 -10.78
N TYR A 99 0.20 -0.60 -9.63
CA TYR A 99 1.54 -1.12 -9.48
C TYR A 99 1.61 -2.62 -9.77
N ASN A 100 0.71 -3.42 -9.20
CA ASN A 100 0.61 -4.86 -9.47
C ASN A 100 0.40 -5.16 -10.95
N SER A 101 -0.46 -4.38 -11.62
CA SER A 101 -0.66 -4.52 -13.06
C SER A 101 0.61 -4.20 -13.84
N CYS A 102 1.37 -3.17 -13.44
CA CYS A 102 2.63 -2.80 -14.07
C CYS A 102 3.68 -3.91 -13.88
N VAL A 103 3.85 -4.39 -12.65
CA VAL A 103 4.78 -5.48 -12.31
C VAL A 103 4.46 -6.73 -13.13
N ALA A 104 3.19 -7.13 -13.18
CA ALA A 104 2.78 -8.31 -13.96
C ALA A 104 3.09 -8.19 -15.46
N SER A 105 3.10 -6.97 -16.02
CA SER A 105 3.42 -6.74 -17.43
C SER A 105 4.91 -6.51 -17.73
N SER A 106 5.66 -5.98 -16.76
CA SER A 106 7.01 -5.47 -16.98
C SER A 106 8.09 -6.36 -16.38
N LEU A 107 7.76 -7.22 -15.42
CA LEU A 107 8.74 -8.07 -14.72
C LEU A 107 9.51 -8.96 -15.71
N VAL A 108 10.82 -8.78 -15.72
CA VAL A 108 11.78 -9.65 -16.40
C VAL A 108 12.73 -10.19 -15.34
N CYS A 109 12.63 -11.48 -15.01
CA CYS A 109 13.34 -12.08 -13.88
C CYS A 109 14.87 -11.91 -13.89
N THR A 110 15.46 -11.71 -15.07
CA THR A 110 16.92 -11.57 -15.26
C THR A 110 17.38 -10.12 -15.39
N ASP A 111 16.47 -9.16 -15.21
CA ASP A 111 16.74 -7.72 -15.33
C ASP A 111 16.21 -6.99 -14.11
N ASP A 112 17.14 -6.64 -13.21
CA ASP A 112 16.87 -5.93 -11.96
C ASP A 112 16.25 -4.54 -12.18
N THR A 113 16.34 -3.97 -13.39
CA THR A 113 15.79 -2.65 -13.73
C THR A 113 14.40 -2.71 -14.36
N SER A 114 13.88 -3.91 -14.62
CA SER A 114 12.62 -4.10 -15.33
C SER A 114 11.39 -3.50 -14.62
N LEU A 115 11.52 -3.17 -13.33
CA LEU A 115 10.47 -2.56 -12.52
C LEU A 115 10.69 -1.07 -12.19
N ASP A 116 11.81 -0.46 -12.59
CA ASP A 116 12.17 0.93 -12.24
C ASP A 116 11.05 1.93 -12.60
N ASP A 117 10.44 1.75 -13.78
CA ASP A 117 9.33 2.58 -14.24
C ASP A 117 8.04 2.34 -13.42
N CYS A 118 7.80 1.11 -12.98
CA CYS A 118 6.66 0.78 -12.11
C CYS A 118 6.85 1.43 -10.73
N ASP A 119 8.04 1.34 -10.15
CA ASP A 119 8.38 1.91 -8.84
C ASP A 119 8.29 3.44 -8.86
N THR A 120 8.80 4.06 -9.91
CA THR A 120 8.75 5.51 -10.11
C THR A 120 7.30 6.00 -10.19
N GLN A 121 6.46 5.33 -10.98
CA GLN A 121 5.05 5.69 -11.12
C GLN A 121 4.26 5.48 -9.83
N ALA A 122 4.46 4.35 -9.15
CA ALA A 122 3.78 4.06 -7.89
C ALA A 122 4.17 5.06 -6.79
N SER A 123 5.45 5.39 -6.68
CA SER A 123 5.95 6.38 -5.72
C SER A 123 5.33 7.77 -5.96
N ALA A 124 5.35 8.24 -7.21
CA ALA A 124 4.75 9.52 -7.58
C ALA A 124 3.24 9.54 -7.34
N ALA A 125 2.54 8.42 -7.55
CA ALA A 125 1.11 8.31 -7.27
C ALA A 125 0.82 8.31 -5.77
N ALA A 126 1.61 7.60 -4.97
CA ALA A 126 1.47 7.52 -3.51
C ALA A 126 1.69 8.88 -2.83
N GLU A 127 2.58 9.73 -3.35
CA GLU A 127 2.77 11.12 -2.86
C GLU A 127 1.51 11.98 -2.97
N ASN A 128 0.56 11.63 -3.84
CA ASN A 128 -0.71 12.33 -3.98
C ASN A 128 -1.80 11.80 -3.04
N CYS A 129 -1.55 10.71 -2.31
CA CYS A 129 -2.50 10.20 -1.33
C CYS A 129 -2.55 11.08 -0.08
N PRO A 130 -3.70 11.17 0.61
CA PRO A 130 -3.78 11.81 1.92
C PRO A 130 -2.73 11.20 2.86
N ALA A 131 -2.04 12.02 3.65
CA ALA A 131 -1.08 11.50 4.62
C ALA A 131 -1.79 10.68 5.71
N LEU A 132 -1.24 9.51 6.04
CA LEU A 132 -1.73 8.71 7.16
C LEU A 132 -1.51 9.48 8.47
N PRO A 133 -2.54 9.69 9.31
CA PRO A 133 -2.35 10.32 10.61
C PRO A 133 -1.36 9.53 11.47
N ALA A 134 -0.39 10.21 12.10
CA ALA A 134 0.67 9.56 12.89
C ALA A 134 0.13 8.66 14.02
N ALA A 135 -1.03 9.00 14.58
CA ALA A 135 -1.69 8.17 15.60
C ALA A 135 -2.19 6.83 15.02
N VAL A 136 -2.69 6.83 13.79
CA VAL A 136 -3.12 5.61 13.09
C VAL A 136 -1.91 4.79 12.67
N ASP A 137 -0.86 5.42 12.14
CA ASP A 137 0.41 4.75 11.82
C ASP A 137 0.99 4.01 13.04
N THR A 138 1.05 4.68 14.19
CA THR A 138 1.49 4.07 15.45
C THR A 138 0.59 2.89 15.84
N ALA A 139 -0.74 3.06 15.78
CA ALA A 139 -1.68 2.01 16.13
C ALA A 139 -1.57 0.77 15.22
N VAL A 140 -1.32 0.97 13.92
CA VAL A 140 -1.08 -0.13 12.96
C VAL A 140 0.22 -0.86 13.28
N GLN A 141 1.29 -0.14 13.62
CA GLN A 141 2.57 -0.75 14.01
C GLN A 141 2.44 -1.58 15.31
N ASP A 142 1.65 -1.10 16.27
CA ASP A 142 1.39 -1.79 17.53
C ASP A 142 0.58 -3.09 17.35
N CYS A 143 -0.10 -3.28 16.21
CA CYS A 143 -0.83 -4.53 15.94
C CYS A 143 0.07 -5.75 15.83
N PHE A 144 1.35 -5.58 15.48
CA PHE A 144 2.31 -6.67 15.22
C PHE A 144 3.27 -6.95 16.38
N GLN A 145 3.01 -6.40 17.57
CA GLN A 145 3.87 -6.57 18.77
C GLN A 145 3.39 -7.64 19.74
#